data_AF-A0A368JKW2-F1
#
_entry.id   AF-A0A368JKW2-F1
#
_cell.length_a   1.000
_cell.length_b   1.000
_cell.length_c   1.000
_cell.angle_alpha   90.00
_cell.angle_beta   90.00
_cell.angle_gamma   90.00
#
_symmetry.space_group_name_H-M   'P 1'
#
loop_
_entity.id
_entity.type
_entity.pdbx_description
1 polymer ?
#
loop_
_entity_poly.entity_id
_entity_poly.type
_entity_poly.pdbx_seq_one_letter_code
_entity_poly.pdbx_strand_id
1 'polypeptide(L)'
;MAFINLELIGALRNEARHAFRLAESVSYGWDKEESTMLDPETYMMMIKAHFQAKNLFDNLSKLHTVLSDFAAGDFQKYIEQFEEFAEDGQVFDPIDDVLYFFTAGTIDGRGTIHSLPPKIEQYAELCALTGSYARIRETSRTGIQKIFGDAFRPHYEAEGPDRERTFVPESELPADLVDVLHADRDIKEIETEYALDKYNDFYHACRVLIEVHACSAEYETEEEAAQGLAVELLGYFKAN
;
A
#
# COMPACT_ATOMS: atom_id res chain seq x y z
N MET A 1 17.06 -2.81 -7.02
CA MET A 1 16.46 -1.45 -7.14
C MET A 1 15.03 -1.62 -6.68
N ALA A 2 14.61 -0.91 -5.63
CA ALA A 2 13.25 -1.09 -5.09
C ALA A 2 12.22 -0.47 -6.03
N PHE A 3 11.19 -1.22 -6.37
CA PHE A 3 10.05 -0.78 -7.16
C PHE A 3 8.86 -0.40 -6.28
N ILE A 4 8.67 -1.07 -5.14
CA ILE A 4 7.52 -0.90 -4.26
C ILE A 4 7.97 -0.31 -2.92
N ASN A 5 7.28 0.73 -2.47
CA ASN A 5 7.40 1.26 -1.12
C ASN A 5 6.06 1.10 -0.38
N LEU A 6 5.99 0.14 0.54
CA LEU A 6 4.77 -0.15 1.30
C LEU A 6 4.33 1.01 2.19
N GLU A 7 5.25 1.83 2.71
CA GLU A 7 4.91 3.00 3.51
C GLU A 7 4.09 4.01 2.70
N LEU A 8 4.56 4.33 1.48
CA LEU A 8 3.88 5.28 0.58
C LEU A 8 2.54 4.74 0.09
N ILE A 9 2.47 3.45 -0.27
CA ILE A 9 1.19 2.81 -0.64
C ILE A 9 0.24 2.78 0.58
N GLY A 10 0.77 2.62 1.79
CA GLY A 10 0.02 2.74 3.03
C GLY A 10 -0.55 4.14 3.25
N ALA A 11 0.21 5.19 2.91
CA ALA A 11 -0.26 6.58 2.95
C ALA A 11 -1.42 6.81 1.97
N LEU A 12 -1.33 6.28 0.74
CA LEU A 12 -2.42 6.30 -0.23
C LEU A 12 -3.69 5.58 0.27
N ARG A 13 -3.53 4.40 0.88
CA ARG A 13 -4.64 3.66 1.48
C ARG A 13 -5.33 4.46 2.59
N ASN A 14 -4.56 5.15 3.42
CA ASN A 14 -5.12 5.97 4.49
C ASN A 14 -5.92 7.16 3.93
N GLU A 15 -5.40 7.84 2.91
CA GLU A 15 -6.12 8.94 2.25
C GLU A 15 -7.40 8.45 1.57
N ALA A 16 -7.34 7.32 0.86
CA ALA A 16 -8.53 6.69 0.26
C ALA A 16 -9.57 6.31 1.33
N ARG A 17 -9.14 5.86 2.51
CA ARG A 17 -10.02 5.59 3.66
C ARG A 17 -10.64 6.86 4.24
N HIS A 18 -9.91 7.97 4.27
CA HIS A 18 -10.48 9.26 4.67
C HIS A 18 -11.58 9.71 3.70
N ALA A 19 -11.32 9.63 2.39
CA ALA A 19 -12.31 9.92 1.36
C ALA A 19 -13.56 9.02 1.48
N PHE A 20 -13.37 7.72 1.75
CA PHE A 20 -14.47 6.78 2.01
C PHE A 20 -15.31 7.17 3.23
N ARG A 21 -14.68 7.55 4.35
CA ARG A 21 -15.40 7.99 5.55
C ARG A 21 -16.21 9.26 5.33
N LEU A 22 -15.69 10.19 4.53
CA LEU A 22 -16.43 11.40 4.13
C LEU A 22 -17.65 11.02 3.28
N ALA A 23 -17.48 10.11 2.32
CA ALA A 23 -18.59 9.61 1.51
C ALA A 23 -19.68 8.95 2.36
N GLU A 24 -19.30 8.16 3.36
CA GLU A 24 -20.23 7.58 4.33
C GLU A 24 -20.93 8.66 5.18
N SER A 25 -20.20 9.62 5.76
CA SER A 25 -20.79 10.63 6.66
C SER A 25 -21.85 11.48 5.96
N VAL A 26 -21.56 11.87 4.71
CA VAL A 26 -22.48 12.60 3.85
C VAL A 26 -23.71 11.75 3.52
N SER A 27 -23.52 10.48 3.15
CA SER A 27 -24.62 9.60 2.73
C SER A 27 -25.58 9.25 3.86
N TYR A 28 -25.08 9.15 5.10
CA TYR A 28 -25.90 8.91 6.29
C TYR A 28 -26.46 10.19 6.93
N GLY A 29 -26.20 11.36 6.35
CA GLY A 29 -26.68 12.65 6.85
C GLY A 29 -26.16 13.01 8.23
N TRP A 30 -24.98 12.48 8.60
CA TRP A 30 -24.32 12.79 9.86
C TRP A 30 -23.76 14.21 9.84
N ASP A 31 -23.32 14.68 8.67
CA ASP A 31 -23.02 16.09 8.42
C ASP A 31 -24.30 16.80 7.98
N LYS A 32 -24.82 17.67 8.85
CA LYS A 32 -26.09 18.40 8.66
C LYS A 32 -25.97 19.65 7.78
N GLU A 33 -24.79 19.94 7.25
CA GLU A 33 -24.61 21.08 6.34
C GLU A 33 -25.13 20.72 4.94
N GLU A 34 -26.23 21.37 4.54
CA GLU A 34 -26.91 21.23 3.24
C GLU A 34 -25.99 21.45 2.02
N SER A 35 -24.79 22.02 2.22
CA SER A 35 -23.78 22.30 1.20
C SER A 35 -22.88 21.12 0.81
N THR A 36 -23.04 19.95 1.42
CA THR A 36 -22.11 18.81 1.25
C THR A 36 -22.75 17.61 0.57
N MET A 37 -23.71 17.80 -0.33
CA MET A 37 -24.20 16.67 -1.13
C MET A 37 -23.16 16.29 -2.19
N LEU A 38 -22.59 15.10 -2.05
CA LEU A 38 -21.74 14.50 -3.06
C LEU A 38 -22.61 14.05 -4.24
N ASP A 39 -22.18 14.38 -5.45
CA ASP A 39 -22.79 13.79 -6.64
C ASP A 39 -22.46 12.28 -6.72
N PRO A 40 -23.28 11.48 -7.42
CA PRO A 40 -23.08 10.03 -7.49
C PRO A 40 -21.73 9.59 -8.05
N GLU A 41 -21.13 10.37 -8.96
CA GLU A 41 -19.84 10.03 -9.57
C GLU A 41 -18.72 10.22 -8.55
N THR A 42 -18.70 11.35 -7.85
CA THR A 42 -17.75 11.62 -6.76
C THR A 42 -17.88 10.60 -5.64
N TYR A 43 -19.11 10.28 -5.22
CA TYR A 43 -19.36 9.24 -4.24
C TYR A 43 -18.73 7.91 -4.68
N MET A 44 -19.05 7.44 -5.89
CA MET A 44 -18.52 6.15 -6.34
C MET A 44 -17.00 6.15 -6.52
N MET A 45 -16.41 7.27 -6.95
CA MET A 45 -14.96 7.41 -7.06
C MET A 45 -14.28 7.18 -5.69
N MET A 46 -14.79 7.82 -4.63
CA MET A 46 -14.24 7.67 -3.27
C MET A 46 -14.37 6.23 -2.76
N ILE A 47 -15.51 5.59 -2.97
CA ILE A 47 -15.75 4.19 -2.56
C ILE A 47 -14.80 3.24 -3.30
N LYS A 48 -14.67 3.37 -4.62
CA LYS A 48 -13.80 2.48 -5.41
C LYS A 48 -12.32 2.68 -5.11
N ALA A 49 -11.87 3.93 -5.00
CA ALA A 49 -10.48 4.23 -4.65
C ALA A 49 -10.10 3.58 -3.32
N HIS A 50 -11.00 3.58 -2.33
CA HIS A 50 -10.79 2.89 -1.06
C HIS A 50 -10.59 1.38 -1.22
N PHE A 51 -11.50 0.70 -1.93
CA PHE A 51 -11.38 -0.75 -2.12
C PHE A 51 -10.16 -1.14 -2.95
N GLN A 52 -9.83 -0.35 -3.98
CA GLN A 52 -8.62 -0.55 -4.78
C GLN A 52 -7.35 -0.36 -3.95
N ALA A 53 -7.24 0.72 -3.18
CA ALA A 53 -6.09 0.98 -2.32
C ALA A 53 -5.93 -0.08 -1.23
N LYS A 54 -7.06 -0.48 -0.61
CA LYS A 54 -7.08 -1.56 0.37
C LYS A 54 -6.59 -2.87 -0.23
N ASN A 55 -7.12 -3.25 -1.40
CA ASN A 55 -6.73 -4.50 -2.05
C ASN A 55 -5.25 -4.50 -2.44
N LEU A 56 -4.77 -3.40 -3.03
CA LEU A 56 -3.36 -3.24 -3.41
C LEU A 56 -2.45 -3.41 -2.20
N PHE A 57 -2.71 -2.63 -1.14
CA PHE A 57 -1.88 -2.64 0.05
C PHE A 57 -1.93 -3.99 0.78
N ASP A 58 -3.12 -4.55 0.97
CA ASP A 58 -3.29 -5.80 1.71
C ASP A 58 -2.57 -6.96 0.98
N ASN A 59 -2.65 -7.04 -0.36
CA ASN A 59 -1.96 -8.09 -1.13
C ASN A 59 -0.45 -7.86 -1.22
N LEU A 60 0.03 -6.63 -1.44
CA LEU A 60 1.48 -6.35 -1.45
C LEU A 60 2.11 -6.61 -0.06
N SER A 61 1.40 -6.27 1.01
CA SER A 61 1.88 -6.51 2.38
C SER A 61 1.93 -8.00 2.69
N LYS A 62 0.89 -8.76 2.31
CA LYS A 62 0.89 -10.22 2.46
C LYS A 62 1.99 -10.87 1.65
N LEU A 63 2.15 -10.48 0.37
CA LEU A 63 3.23 -10.97 -0.47
C LEU A 63 4.59 -10.69 0.20
N HIS A 64 4.84 -9.46 0.67
CA HIS A 64 6.06 -9.15 1.41
C HIS A 64 6.26 -10.04 2.63
N THR A 65 5.21 -10.32 3.42
CA THR A 65 5.29 -11.26 4.56
C THR A 65 5.67 -12.67 4.11
N VAL A 66 4.98 -13.21 3.10
CA VAL A 66 5.27 -14.55 2.56
C VAL A 66 6.72 -14.66 2.09
N LEU A 67 7.18 -13.67 1.32
CA LEU A 67 8.56 -13.64 0.85
C LEU A 67 9.56 -13.50 2.01
N SER A 68 9.24 -12.73 3.05
CA SER A 68 10.10 -12.61 4.24
C SER A 68 10.23 -13.94 4.97
N ASP A 69 9.12 -14.65 5.17
CA ASP A 69 9.08 -15.95 5.82
C ASP A 69 9.85 -16.99 4.99
N PHE A 70 9.62 -17.05 3.67
CA PHE A 70 10.32 -17.98 2.77
C PHE A 70 11.82 -17.69 2.69
N ALA A 71 12.23 -16.41 2.65
CA ALA A 71 13.65 -16.03 2.68
C ALA A 71 14.33 -16.49 3.98
N ALA A 72 13.60 -16.51 5.10
CA ALA A 72 14.07 -17.01 6.39
C ALA A 72 14.04 -18.55 6.51
N GLY A 73 13.38 -19.25 5.58
CA GLY A 73 13.16 -20.70 5.62
C GLY A 73 11.95 -21.12 6.46
N ASP A 74 11.05 -20.20 6.79
CA ASP A 74 9.90 -20.41 7.66
C ASP A 74 8.65 -20.89 6.86
N PHE A 75 8.70 -22.11 6.32
CA PHE A 75 7.61 -22.68 5.50
C PHE A 75 6.47 -23.32 6.31
N GLN A 76 6.75 -23.74 7.55
CA GLN A 76 5.88 -24.61 8.34
C GLN A 76 4.42 -24.12 8.45
N LYS A 77 4.23 -22.82 8.67
CA LYS A 77 2.90 -22.21 8.78
C LYS A 77 2.07 -22.35 7.49
N TYR A 78 2.72 -22.29 6.34
CA TYR A 78 2.06 -22.35 5.03
C TYR A 78 1.71 -23.79 4.66
N ILE A 79 2.60 -24.73 5.00
CA ILE A 79 2.34 -26.18 4.90
C ILE A 79 1.12 -26.55 5.75
N GLU A 80 1.06 -26.11 7.02
CA GLU A 80 -0.08 -26.40 7.90
C GLU A 80 -1.39 -25.83 7.37
N GLN A 81 -1.37 -24.61 6.82
CA GLN A 81 -2.55 -24.00 6.20
C GLN A 81 -2.98 -24.76 4.95
N PHE A 82 -2.04 -25.21 4.13
CA PHE A 82 -2.32 -26.01 2.95
C PHE A 82 -2.97 -27.34 3.32
N GLU A 83 -2.40 -28.06 4.28
CA GLU A 83 -2.89 -29.37 4.74
C GLU A 83 -4.31 -29.31 5.32
N GLU A 84 -4.73 -28.18 5.90
CA GLU A 84 -6.11 -27.98 6.41
C GLU A 84 -7.16 -28.07 5.29
N PHE A 85 -6.80 -27.64 4.07
CA PHE A 85 -7.73 -27.53 2.94
C PHE A 85 -7.37 -28.43 1.75
N ALA A 86 -6.21 -29.12 1.80
CA ALA A 86 -5.73 -29.95 0.73
C ALA A 86 -6.63 -31.17 0.49
N GLU A 87 -6.88 -31.47 -0.79
CA GLU A 87 -7.48 -32.73 -1.19
C GLU A 87 -6.43 -33.85 -1.24
N ASP A 88 -6.88 -35.12 -1.12
CA ASP A 88 -6.00 -36.29 -1.16
C ASP A 88 -5.07 -36.27 -2.39
N GLY A 89 -3.76 -36.24 -2.14
CA GLY A 89 -2.72 -36.29 -3.17
C GLY A 89 -2.21 -34.94 -3.67
N GLN A 90 -2.70 -33.82 -3.12
CA GLN A 90 -2.09 -32.52 -3.35
C GLN A 90 -0.81 -32.36 -2.51
N VAL A 91 0.19 -31.68 -3.08
CA VAL A 91 1.46 -31.38 -2.43
C VAL A 91 1.60 -29.86 -2.36
N PHE A 92 2.11 -29.37 -1.24
CA PHE A 92 2.39 -27.95 -1.06
C PHE A 92 3.53 -27.52 -1.98
N ASP A 93 3.27 -26.54 -2.85
CA ASP A 93 4.28 -25.89 -3.69
C ASP A 93 4.43 -24.42 -3.24
N PRO A 94 5.58 -24.04 -2.64
CA PRO A 94 5.80 -22.68 -2.19
C PRO A 94 5.90 -21.65 -3.32
N ILE A 95 6.28 -22.05 -4.55
CA ILE A 95 6.29 -21.16 -5.71
C ILE A 95 4.86 -20.83 -6.13
N ASP A 96 3.95 -21.80 -6.10
CA ASP A 96 2.52 -21.59 -6.38
C ASP A 96 1.86 -20.63 -5.37
N ASP A 97 2.27 -20.69 -4.10
CA ASP A 97 1.82 -19.75 -3.05
C ASP A 97 2.24 -18.30 -3.35
N VAL A 98 3.45 -18.08 -3.88
CA VAL A 98 3.89 -16.75 -4.36
C VAL A 98 3.12 -16.36 -5.62
N LEU A 99 2.93 -17.31 -6.55
CA LEU A 99 2.25 -17.10 -7.82
C LEU A 99 0.79 -16.66 -7.61
N TYR A 100 0.12 -17.17 -6.58
CA TYR A 100 -1.27 -16.86 -6.21
C TYR A 100 -1.56 -15.35 -6.14
N PHE A 101 -0.59 -14.54 -5.69
CA PHE A 101 -0.74 -13.08 -5.64
C PHE A 101 -0.81 -12.43 -7.02
N PHE A 102 -0.34 -13.10 -8.06
CA PHE A 102 -0.30 -12.59 -9.44
C PHE A 102 -1.33 -13.27 -10.34
N THR A 103 -1.73 -14.49 -10.03
CA THR A 103 -2.72 -15.27 -10.78
C THR A 103 -4.12 -15.01 -10.25
N ALA A 104 -4.73 -13.93 -10.72
CA ALA A 104 -6.18 -13.81 -10.65
C ALA A 104 -6.81 -15.00 -11.40
N GLY A 105 -7.52 -15.87 -10.69
CA GLY A 105 -8.19 -17.05 -11.21
C GLY A 105 -8.97 -16.77 -12.50
N THR A 106 -8.56 -17.45 -13.56
CA THR A 106 -9.22 -17.62 -14.85
C THR A 106 -10.46 -18.51 -14.77
N ILE A 107 -11.17 -18.52 -13.64
CA ILE A 107 -12.51 -19.08 -13.56
C ILE A 107 -13.44 -17.92 -13.97
N ASP A 108 -13.63 -17.73 -15.27
CA ASP A 108 -14.54 -16.76 -15.91
C ASP A 108 -14.01 -15.33 -16.17
N GLY A 109 -12.70 -15.09 -16.10
CA GLY A 109 -12.11 -13.81 -16.51
C GLY A 109 -12.46 -12.62 -15.62
N ARG A 110 -13.00 -12.87 -14.42
CA ARG A 110 -13.24 -11.86 -13.38
C ARG A 110 -12.13 -12.00 -12.35
N GLY A 111 -11.28 -10.97 -12.25
CA GLY A 111 -10.18 -10.98 -11.29
C GLY A 111 -10.68 -11.26 -9.87
N THR A 112 -9.94 -12.06 -9.11
CA THR A 112 -10.23 -12.31 -7.70
C THR A 112 -9.88 -11.06 -6.90
N ILE A 113 -10.64 -10.77 -5.84
CA ILE A 113 -10.30 -9.70 -4.85
C ILE A 113 -9.03 -10.02 -4.04
N HIS A 114 -8.30 -11.06 -4.41
CA HIS A 114 -7.14 -11.60 -3.68
C HIS A 114 -5.85 -11.54 -4.51
N SER A 115 -5.92 -11.02 -5.73
CA SER A 115 -4.77 -10.90 -6.63
C SER A 115 -4.44 -9.44 -6.95
N LEU A 116 -3.16 -9.23 -7.22
CA LEU A 116 -2.61 -8.00 -7.73
C LEU A 116 -3.02 -7.83 -9.20
N PRO A 117 -3.47 -6.63 -9.61
CA PRO A 117 -3.86 -6.41 -10.99
C PRO A 117 -2.62 -6.47 -11.91
N PRO A 118 -2.68 -7.11 -13.09
CA PRO A 118 -1.58 -7.10 -14.05
C PRO A 118 -1.09 -5.71 -14.47
N LYS A 119 -1.97 -4.71 -14.38
CA LYS A 119 -1.66 -3.30 -14.68
C LYS A 119 -2.27 -2.39 -13.63
N ILE A 120 -1.51 -1.43 -13.12
CA ILE A 120 -2.01 -0.51 -12.09
C ILE A 120 -3.19 0.33 -12.58
N GLU A 121 -3.28 0.59 -13.89
CA GLU A 121 -4.37 1.32 -14.52
C GLU A 121 -5.74 0.62 -14.38
N GLN A 122 -5.77 -0.66 -14.02
CA GLN A 122 -7.01 -1.36 -13.64
C GLN A 122 -7.60 -0.79 -12.34
N TYR A 123 -6.80 -0.09 -11.54
CA TYR A 123 -7.20 0.69 -10.37
C TYR A 123 -7.27 2.19 -10.73
N ALA A 124 -8.12 2.53 -11.70
CA ALA A 124 -8.22 3.87 -12.27
C ALA A 124 -8.57 4.94 -11.22
N GLU A 125 -9.51 4.66 -10.31
CA GLU A 125 -9.91 5.61 -9.26
C GLU A 125 -8.79 5.83 -8.23
N LEU A 126 -8.00 4.80 -7.93
CA LEU A 126 -6.78 4.95 -7.13
C LEU A 126 -5.74 5.80 -7.87
N CYS A 127 -5.49 5.56 -9.16
CA CYS A 127 -4.56 6.37 -9.96
C CYS A 127 -5.00 7.84 -10.03
N ALA A 128 -6.30 8.11 -10.09
CA ALA A 128 -6.82 9.47 -10.04
C ALA A 128 -6.58 10.13 -8.66
N LEU A 129 -6.72 9.37 -7.58
CA LEU A 129 -6.41 9.83 -6.22
C LEU A 129 -4.92 10.13 -6.07
N THR A 130 -4.03 9.26 -6.56
CA THR A 130 -2.58 9.45 -6.45
C THR A 130 -2.14 10.72 -7.17
N GLY A 131 -2.61 10.95 -8.40
CA GLY A 131 -2.26 12.15 -9.17
C GLY A 131 -2.82 13.47 -8.60
N SER A 132 -3.64 13.42 -7.54
CA SER A 132 -4.15 14.60 -6.84
C SER A 132 -3.73 14.66 -5.37
N TYR A 133 -2.83 13.78 -4.92
CA TYR A 133 -2.54 13.59 -3.50
C TYR A 133 -2.06 14.87 -2.82
N ALA A 134 -1.01 15.52 -3.32
CA ALA A 134 -0.47 16.74 -2.68
C ALA A 134 -1.52 17.86 -2.64
N ARG A 135 -2.30 18.01 -3.71
CA ARG A 135 -3.41 19.00 -3.78
C ARG A 135 -4.50 18.72 -2.72
N ILE A 136 -4.86 17.45 -2.51
CA ILE A 136 -5.85 17.06 -1.49
C ILE A 136 -5.31 17.37 -0.08
N ARG A 137 -4.03 17.06 0.17
CA ARG A 137 -3.36 17.36 1.44
C ARG A 137 -3.29 18.87 1.70
N GLU A 138 -2.92 19.65 0.69
CA GLU A 138 -2.87 21.11 0.77
C GLU A 138 -4.27 21.72 1.03
N THR A 139 -5.29 21.24 0.33
CA THR A 139 -6.68 21.68 0.54
C THR A 139 -7.15 21.38 1.95
N SER A 140 -6.82 20.18 2.48
CA SER A 140 -7.14 19.78 3.85
C SER A 140 -6.45 20.66 4.88
N ARG A 141 -5.15 20.95 4.69
CA ARG A 141 -4.39 21.88 5.56
C ARG A 141 -5.05 23.26 5.59
N THR A 142 -5.35 23.80 4.42
CA THR A 142 -5.98 25.12 4.28
C THR A 142 -7.36 25.15 4.92
N GLY A 143 -8.14 24.07 4.78
CA GLY A 143 -9.45 23.93 5.42
C GLY A 143 -9.38 23.92 6.94
N ILE A 144 -8.46 23.11 7.51
CA ILE A 144 -8.22 23.06 8.96
C ILE A 144 -7.80 24.44 9.48
N GLN A 145 -6.88 25.12 8.81
CA GLN A 145 -6.44 26.46 9.20
C GLN A 145 -7.58 27.48 9.14
N LYS A 146 -8.50 27.38 8.19
CA LYS A 146 -9.70 28.25 8.11
C LYS A 146 -10.68 28.01 9.26
N ILE A 147 -10.88 26.75 9.66
CA ILE A 147 -11.86 26.37 10.71
C ILE A 147 -11.34 26.71 12.10
N PHE A 148 -10.06 26.40 12.35
CA PHE A 148 -9.47 26.50 13.68
C PHE A 148 -8.58 27.74 13.87
N GLY A 149 -8.36 28.52 12.81
CA GLY A 149 -7.53 29.73 12.83
C GLY A 149 -6.09 29.48 13.28
N ASP A 150 -5.44 30.52 13.80
CA ASP A 150 -4.06 30.46 14.35
C ASP A 150 -3.94 29.61 15.63
N ALA A 151 -5.06 29.08 16.15
CA ALA A 151 -5.09 28.20 17.31
C ALA A 151 -4.78 26.74 16.95
N PHE A 152 -4.92 26.34 15.67
CA PHE A 152 -4.38 25.08 15.19
C PHE A 152 -2.91 25.27 14.80
N ARG A 153 -2.03 25.03 15.77
CA ARG A 153 -0.58 24.98 15.51
C ARG A 153 -0.19 23.52 15.27
N PRO A 154 0.41 23.18 14.12
CA PRO A 154 1.00 21.86 13.93
C PRO A 154 1.94 21.59 15.11
N HIS A 155 1.76 20.44 15.75
CA HIS A 155 2.71 19.96 16.74
C HIS A 155 3.61 18.95 16.06
N TYR A 156 4.91 19.08 16.25
CA TYR A 156 5.88 18.12 15.77
C TYR A 156 6.33 17.24 16.93
N GLU A 157 6.46 15.94 16.65
CA GLU A 157 7.01 15.00 17.61
C GLU A 157 8.52 15.23 17.69
N ALA A 158 9.02 15.62 18.85
CA ALA A 158 10.43 15.80 19.14
C ALA A 158 10.87 14.75 20.18
N GLU A 159 12.01 14.11 19.92
CA GLU A 159 12.63 13.19 20.86
C GLU A 159 13.60 13.95 21.76
N GLY A 160 13.30 14.00 23.05
CA GLY A 160 14.18 14.59 24.05
C GLY A 160 15.44 13.75 24.30
N PRO A 161 16.41 14.28 25.05
CA PRO A 161 17.67 13.58 25.36
C PRO A 161 17.48 12.24 26.09
N ASP A 162 16.35 12.05 26.77
CA ASP A 162 16.00 10.81 27.49
C ASP A 162 15.12 9.84 26.66
N ARG A 163 15.00 10.07 25.34
CA ARG A 163 14.10 9.35 24.42
C ARG A 163 12.60 9.54 24.69
N GLU A 164 12.24 10.55 25.48
CA GLU A 164 10.84 10.92 25.67
C GLU A 164 10.33 11.65 24.44
N ARG A 165 9.20 11.19 23.88
CA ARG A 165 8.52 11.81 22.75
C ARG A 165 7.60 12.90 23.27
N THR A 166 7.87 14.14 22.88
CA THR A 166 7.08 15.31 23.25
C THR A 166 6.56 16.02 22.01
N PHE A 167 5.39 16.65 22.13
CA PHE A 167 4.79 17.40 21.04
C PHE A 167 5.12 18.89 21.20
N VAL A 168 5.93 19.41 20.28
CA VAL A 168 6.38 20.80 20.32
C VAL A 168 5.60 21.61 19.29
N PRO A 169 4.97 22.74 19.68
CA PRO A 169 4.30 23.62 18.73
C PRO A 169 5.29 24.19 17.70
N GLU A 170 4.88 24.30 16.44
CA GLU A 170 5.70 24.88 15.36
C GLU A 170 6.32 26.24 15.73
N SER A 171 5.58 27.08 16.46
CA SER A 171 6.03 28.41 16.89
C SER A 171 7.20 28.41 17.87
N GLU A 172 7.49 27.27 18.49
CA GLU A 172 8.60 27.09 19.41
C GLU A 172 9.82 26.45 18.73
N LEU A 173 9.67 26.04 17.47
CA LEU A 173 10.77 25.49 16.69
C LEU A 173 11.59 26.60 16.02
N PRO A 174 12.91 26.39 15.86
CA PRO A 174 13.75 27.23 15.03
C PRO A 174 13.20 27.30 13.59
N ALA A 175 13.19 28.50 12.99
CA ALA A 175 12.62 28.71 11.65
C ALA A 175 13.28 27.84 10.57
N ASP A 176 14.59 27.63 10.67
CA ASP A 176 15.36 26.74 9.80
C ASP A 176 14.91 25.27 9.92
N LEU A 177 14.57 24.82 11.13
CA LEU A 177 14.04 23.47 11.33
C LEU A 177 12.62 23.34 10.77
N VAL A 178 11.78 24.37 10.92
CA VAL A 178 10.43 24.41 10.34
C VAL A 178 10.48 24.32 8.82
N ASP A 179 11.38 25.08 8.19
CA ASP A 179 11.57 25.05 6.73
C ASP A 179 11.98 23.64 6.25
N VAL A 180 12.88 22.97 6.97
CA VAL A 180 13.27 21.58 6.66
C VAL A 180 12.09 20.62 6.82
N LEU A 181 11.33 20.72 7.91
CA LEU A 181 10.17 19.86 8.16
C LEU A 181 9.08 20.03 7.10
N HIS A 182 8.86 21.26 6.62
CA HIS A 182 7.97 21.53 5.51
C HIS A 182 8.49 20.95 4.20
N ALA A 183 9.78 21.15 3.89
CA ALA A 183 10.39 20.59 2.69
C ALA A 183 10.31 19.05 2.68
N ASP A 184 10.64 18.38 3.79
CA ASP A 184 10.56 16.93 3.92
C ASP A 184 9.12 16.42 3.75
N ARG A 185 8.14 17.12 4.31
CA ARG A 185 6.73 16.79 4.12
C ARG A 185 6.33 16.91 2.65
N ASP A 186 6.69 18.00 2.00
CA ASP A 186 6.32 18.25 0.60
C ASP A 186 6.99 17.21 -0.31
N ILE A 187 8.24 16.82 -0.02
CA ILE A 187 8.93 15.71 -0.68
C ILE A 187 8.16 14.40 -0.51
N LYS A 188 7.73 14.05 0.72
CA LYS A 188 6.96 12.83 0.97
C LYS A 188 5.62 12.82 0.24
N GLU A 189 4.96 13.98 0.13
CA GLU A 189 3.72 14.11 -0.63
C GLU A 189 3.97 13.86 -2.12
N ILE A 190 5.04 14.42 -2.69
CA ILE A 190 5.48 14.16 -4.07
C ILE A 190 5.81 12.68 -4.26
N GLU A 191 6.60 12.08 -3.37
CA GLU A 191 6.94 10.64 -3.44
C GLU A 191 5.69 9.75 -3.43
N THR A 192 4.65 10.17 -2.70
CA THR A 192 3.36 9.46 -2.63
C THR A 192 2.60 9.55 -3.96
N GLU A 193 2.68 10.68 -4.69
CA GLU A 193 2.08 10.82 -6.03
C GLU A 193 2.69 9.84 -7.04
N TYR A 194 4.00 9.60 -6.92
CA TYR A 194 4.76 8.68 -7.79
C TYR A 194 4.88 7.26 -7.25
N ALA A 195 4.19 6.92 -6.14
CA ALA A 195 4.34 5.62 -5.47
C ALA A 195 3.89 4.42 -6.32
N LEU A 196 3.13 4.67 -7.39
CA LEU A 196 2.58 3.64 -8.29
C LEU A 196 3.31 3.53 -9.63
N ASP A 197 4.22 4.46 -9.96
CA ASP A 197 4.88 4.52 -11.28
C ASP A 197 5.64 3.24 -11.63
N LYS A 198 6.22 2.60 -10.62
CA LYS A 198 7.03 1.38 -10.76
C LYS A 198 6.26 0.09 -10.56
N TYR A 199 4.95 0.16 -10.33
CA TYR A 199 4.15 -1.03 -10.12
C TYR A 199 4.16 -1.97 -11.33
N ASN A 200 4.01 -1.45 -12.55
CA ASN A 200 3.97 -2.29 -13.75
C ASN A 200 5.32 -2.99 -13.99
N ASP A 201 6.43 -2.27 -13.74
CA ASP A 201 7.80 -2.83 -13.78
C ASP A 201 7.97 -3.93 -12.73
N PHE A 202 7.50 -3.69 -11.50
CA PHE A 202 7.46 -4.67 -10.41
C PHE A 202 6.70 -5.93 -10.80
N TYR A 203 5.44 -5.78 -11.25
CA TYR A 203 4.59 -6.91 -11.59
C TYR A 203 5.24 -7.77 -12.67
N HIS A 204 5.78 -7.14 -13.72
CA HIS A 204 6.46 -7.85 -14.80
C HIS A 204 7.73 -8.57 -14.33
N ALA A 205 8.58 -7.89 -13.56
CA ALA A 205 9.82 -8.47 -13.05
C ALA A 205 9.54 -9.67 -12.12
N CYS A 206 8.56 -9.56 -11.24
CA CYS A 206 8.13 -10.66 -10.37
C CYS A 206 7.63 -11.86 -11.18
N ARG A 207 6.75 -11.62 -12.16
CA ARG A 207 6.22 -12.67 -13.04
C ARG A 207 7.33 -13.43 -13.78
N VAL A 208 8.28 -12.69 -14.34
CA VAL A 208 9.42 -13.29 -15.06
C VAL A 208 10.27 -14.14 -14.11
N LEU A 209 10.58 -13.65 -12.91
CA LEU A 209 11.36 -14.42 -11.93
C LEU A 209 10.63 -15.69 -11.49
N ILE A 210 9.34 -15.61 -11.19
CA ILE A 210 8.55 -16.79 -10.83
C ILE A 210 8.59 -17.83 -11.95
N GLU A 211 8.41 -17.41 -13.20
CA GLU A 211 8.46 -18.32 -14.37
C GLU A 211 9.84 -18.96 -14.57
N VAL A 212 10.92 -18.19 -14.35
CA VAL A 212 12.30 -18.70 -14.44
C VAL A 212 12.58 -19.73 -13.34
N HIS A 213 12.22 -19.44 -12.09
CA HIS A 213 12.44 -20.36 -10.97
C HIS A 213 11.60 -21.63 -11.09
N ALA A 214 10.35 -21.53 -11.56
CA ALA A 214 9.50 -22.70 -11.82
C ALA A 214 10.04 -23.63 -12.91
N CYS A 215 10.90 -23.13 -13.81
CA CYS A 215 11.49 -23.91 -14.90
C CYS A 215 12.98 -24.26 -14.68
N SER A 216 13.59 -23.79 -13.59
CA SER A 216 15.03 -23.97 -13.36
C SER A 216 15.34 -25.33 -12.76
N ALA A 217 16.28 -26.05 -13.37
CA ALA A 217 16.81 -27.33 -12.87
C ALA A 217 17.96 -27.14 -11.86
N GLU A 218 18.24 -25.90 -11.42
CA GLU A 218 19.41 -25.58 -10.59
C GLU A 218 19.20 -25.84 -9.09
N TYR A 219 17.96 -26.00 -8.62
CA TYR A 219 17.64 -26.21 -7.20
C TYR A 219 17.39 -27.68 -6.89
N GLU A 220 17.87 -28.16 -5.74
CA GLU A 220 17.67 -29.57 -5.32
C GLU A 220 16.27 -29.80 -4.75
N THR A 221 15.63 -28.76 -4.19
CA THR A 221 14.26 -28.80 -3.66
C THR A 221 13.44 -27.56 -4.03
N GLU A 222 12.10 -27.68 -3.97
CA GLU A 222 11.17 -26.55 -4.19
C GLU A 222 11.31 -25.48 -3.10
N GLU A 223 11.65 -25.86 -1.87
CA GLU A 223 11.92 -24.92 -0.76
C GLU A 223 13.17 -24.08 -1.02
N GLU A 224 14.26 -24.68 -1.52
CA GLU A 224 15.47 -23.96 -1.89
C GLU A 224 15.21 -22.99 -3.06
N ALA A 225 14.43 -23.44 -4.05
CA ALA A 225 14.01 -22.60 -5.17
C ALA A 225 13.18 -21.40 -4.71
N ALA A 226 12.21 -21.64 -3.82
CA ALA A 226 11.35 -20.61 -3.25
C ALA A 226 12.10 -19.65 -2.34
N GLN A 227 13.05 -20.12 -1.54
CA GLN A 227 13.91 -19.27 -0.71
C GLN A 227 14.77 -18.33 -1.58
N GLY A 228 15.38 -18.85 -2.64
CA GLY A 228 16.13 -18.06 -3.61
C GLY A 228 15.26 -17.00 -4.29
N LEU A 229 14.12 -17.41 -4.83
CA LEU A 229 13.12 -16.52 -5.42
C LEU A 229 12.68 -15.43 -4.44
N ALA A 230 12.41 -15.79 -3.19
CA ALA A 230 11.94 -14.88 -2.17
C ALA A 230 12.95 -13.77 -1.86
N VAL A 231 14.23 -14.11 -1.75
CA VAL A 231 15.32 -13.13 -1.55
C VAL A 231 15.39 -12.15 -2.73
N GLU A 232 15.29 -12.63 -3.97
CA GLU A 232 15.32 -11.78 -5.15
C GLU A 232 14.10 -10.84 -5.22
N LEU A 233 12.90 -11.37 -4.98
CA LEU A 233 11.67 -10.59 -5.01
C LEU A 233 11.59 -9.55 -3.88
N LEU A 234 12.12 -9.87 -2.68
CA LEU A 234 12.25 -8.88 -1.60
C LEU A 234 13.13 -7.71 -2.00
N GLY A 235 14.11 -7.91 -2.89
CA GLY A 235 14.96 -6.86 -3.45
C GLY A 235 14.18 -5.80 -4.27
N TYR A 236 12.93 -6.07 -4.63
CA TYR A 236 12.03 -5.10 -5.26
C TYR A 236 11.19 -4.29 -4.27
N PHE A 237 11.19 -4.62 -2.99
CA PHE A 237 10.61 -3.79 -1.94
C PHE A 237 11.67 -2.86 -1.35
N LYS A 238 11.27 -1.64 -1.00
CA LYS A 238 12.14 -0.71 -0.27
C LYS A 238 12.34 -1.27 1.15
N ALA A 239 13.59 -1.38 1.58
CA ALA A 239 13.91 -1.75 2.96
C ALA A 239 13.32 -0.69 3.91
N ASN A 240 12.54 -1.15 4.90
CA ASN A 240 12.02 -0.32 5.98
C ASN A 240 13.12 0.04 6.97
#